data_AF-A0A0M3AR81-F1
#
_entry.id   AF-A0A0M3AR81-F1
#
_cell.length_a   1.000
_cell.length_b   1.000
_cell.length_c   1.000
_cell.angle_alpha   90.00
_cell.angle_beta   90.00
_cell.angle_gamma   90.00
#
_symmetry.space_group_name_H-M   'P 1'
#
loop_
_entity.id
_entity.type
_entity.pdbx_description
1 polymer ?
#
loop_
_entity_poly.entity_id
_entity_poly.type
_entity_poly.pdbx_seq_one_letter_code
_entity_poly.pdbx_strand_id
1 'polypeptide(L)'
;MPAILLPEGKQSYQNALGLPLVGGKLYTYLAGTSTPATTWADPAKTVPNANPVILDTRGEATIFWDGNYKIVLKDASDVTIWTVDNATTVIDTGAFSPTQLTDLFNAMQAQGLFDGFMGV
;
A
#
# COMPACT_ATOMS: atom_id res chain seq x y z
N MET A 1 19.31 -10.53 -17.05
CA MET A 1 18.54 -9.77 -16.05
C MET A 1 17.08 -9.80 -16.49
N PRO A 2 16.15 -10.41 -15.75
CA PRO A 2 14.75 -10.45 -16.16
C PRO A 2 14.13 -9.05 -16.06
N ALA A 3 13.26 -8.71 -17.01
CA ALA A 3 12.56 -7.43 -17.05
C ALA A 3 11.53 -7.34 -15.91
N ILE A 4 11.50 -6.21 -15.22
CA ILE A 4 10.49 -5.88 -14.21
C ILE A 4 9.39 -5.06 -14.89
N LEU A 5 8.13 -5.42 -14.61
CA LEU A 5 6.95 -4.68 -15.07
C LEU A 5 7.07 -3.22 -14.62
N LEU A 6 6.93 -2.29 -15.56
CA LEU A 6 6.93 -0.86 -15.28
C LEU A 6 5.80 -0.59 -14.26
N PRO A 7 6.10 -0.22 -12.99
CA PRO A 7 5.05 0.04 -12.04
C PRO A 7 4.26 1.24 -12.54
N GLU A 8 2.94 1.11 -12.49
CA GLU A 8 2.04 2.15 -12.97
C GLU A 8 2.34 3.42 -12.18
N GLY A 9 2.85 4.47 -12.84
CA GLY A 9 3.21 5.73 -12.19
C GLY A 9 2.01 6.50 -11.61
N LYS A 10 0.81 5.90 -11.69
CA LYS A 10 -0.45 6.41 -11.18
C LYS A 10 -1.22 5.25 -10.56
N GLN A 11 -1.73 5.44 -9.35
CA GLN A 11 -2.66 4.46 -8.78
C GLN A 11 -4.00 4.61 -9.48
N SER A 12 -4.46 3.55 -10.14
CA SER A 12 -5.82 3.45 -10.66
C SER A 12 -6.72 2.75 -9.64
N TYR A 13 -7.92 3.29 -9.43
CA TYR A 13 -8.93 2.67 -8.58
C TYR A 13 -10.15 2.30 -9.42
N GLN A 14 -10.64 1.09 -9.18
CA GLN A 14 -11.80 0.53 -9.86
C GLN A 14 -12.94 0.33 -8.85
N ASN A 15 -14.18 0.41 -9.32
CA ASN A 15 -15.35 0.08 -8.54
C ASN A 15 -15.59 -1.44 -8.49
N ALA A 16 -16.59 -1.87 -7.72
CA ALA A 16 -16.94 -3.29 -7.56
C ALA A 16 -17.36 -4.00 -8.87
N LEU A 17 -17.63 -3.25 -9.94
CA LEU A 17 -17.97 -3.75 -11.27
C LEU A 17 -16.76 -3.76 -12.23
N GLY A 18 -15.57 -3.42 -11.76
CA GLY A 18 -14.34 -3.33 -12.57
C GLY A 18 -14.26 -2.07 -13.45
N LEU A 19 -15.17 -1.10 -13.26
CA LEU A 19 -15.14 0.17 -13.97
C LEU A 19 -14.25 1.18 -13.23
N PRO A 20 -13.56 2.09 -13.95
CA PRO A 20 -12.75 3.13 -13.32
C PRO A 20 -13.60 4.00 -12.37
N LEU A 21 -13.07 4.27 -11.18
CA LEU A 21 -13.73 5.08 -10.17
C LEU A 21 -13.57 6.58 -10.48
N VAL A 22 -14.24 7.00 -11.55
CA VAL A 22 -14.24 8.39 -12.02
C VAL A 22 -14.79 9.32 -10.95
N GLY A 23 -14.01 10.34 -10.58
CA GLY A 23 -14.42 11.33 -9.58
C GLY A 23 -14.44 10.82 -8.14
N GLY A 24 -13.86 9.64 -7.87
CA GLY A 24 -13.62 9.21 -6.49
C GLY A 24 -12.71 10.18 -5.75
N LYS A 25 -12.76 10.14 -4.43
CA LYS A 25 -12.00 11.03 -3.55
C LYS A 25 -11.12 10.18 -2.64
N LEU A 26 -9.81 10.40 -2.70
CA LEU A 26 -8.86 9.81 -1.78
C LEU A 26 -8.52 10.82 -0.67
N TYR A 27 -8.87 10.47 0.56
CA TYR A 27 -8.51 11.24 1.73
C TYR A 27 -7.26 10.66 2.37
N THR A 28 -6.32 11.54 2.73
CA THR A 28 -5.06 11.17 3.38
C THR A 28 -4.98 11.81 4.76
N TYR A 29 -4.71 11.01 5.78
CA TYR A 29 -4.59 11.46 7.17
C TYR A 29 -3.30 10.94 7.79
N LEU A 30 -2.87 11.55 8.90
CA LEU A 30 -1.77 11.01 9.69
C LEU A 30 -2.22 9.69 10.32
N ALA A 31 -1.35 8.67 10.30
CA ALA A 31 -1.67 7.33 10.82
C ALA A 31 -2.25 7.37 12.24
N GLY A 32 -3.28 6.57 12.50
CA GLY A 32 -3.98 6.51 13.79
C GLY A 32 -4.80 7.76 14.15
N THR A 33 -4.88 8.77 13.26
CA THR A 33 -5.64 10.00 13.50
C THR A 33 -6.64 10.29 12.37
N SER A 34 -7.37 11.40 12.49
CA SER A 34 -8.18 11.98 11.41
C SER A 34 -7.66 13.36 10.99
N THR A 35 -6.41 13.65 11.32
CA THR A 35 -5.76 14.93 10.94
C THR A 35 -5.34 14.84 9.48
N PRO A 36 -5.81 15.75 8.60
CA PRO A 36 -5.42 15.78 7.20
C PRO A 36 -3.90 15.81 7.06
N ALA A 37 -3.35 14.89 6.28
CA ALA A 37 -1.92 14.84 6.00
C ALA A 37 -1.62 15.32 4.59
N THR A 38 -0.52 16.06 4.45
CA THR A 38 -0.04 16.56 3.16
C THR A 38 0.59 15.44 2.37
N THR A 39 0.15 15.28 1.13
CA THR A 39 0.82 14.44 0.13
C THR A 39 1.30 15.31 -1.02
N TRP A 40 2.12 14.76 -1.92
CA TRP A 40 2.75 15.53 -3.00
C TRP A 40 2.43 14.94 -4.38
N ALA A 41 2.38 15.80 -5.38
CA ALA A 41 2.20 15.43 -6.79
C ALA A 41 3.51 14.99 -7.48
N ASP A 42 4.65 15.25 -6.83
CA ASP A 42 6.00 15.06 -7.36
C ASP A 42 6.89 14.39 -6.30
N PRO A 43 7.77 13.42 -6.66
CA PRO A 43 8.71 12.81 -5.74
C PRO A 43 9.67 13.80 -5.07
N ALA A 44 9.96 14.97 -5.67
CA ALA A 44 10.79 15.99 -5.03
C ALA A 44 10.03 16.82 -3.97
N LYS A 45 8.75 16.49 -3.68
CA LYS A 45 7.91 17.12 -2.65
C LYS A 45 7.72 18.63 -2.85
N THR A 46 7.77 19.10 -4.09
CA THR A 46 7.69 20.52 -4.43
C THR A 46 6.25 21.02 -4.55
N VAL A 47 5.35 20.16 -5.04
CA VAL A 47 3.94 20.49 -5.26
C VAL A 47 3.06 19.68 -4.29
N PRO A 48 2.42 20.31 -3.29
CA PRO A 48 1.49 19.63 -2.41
C PRO A 48 0.18 19.30 -3.15
N ASN A 49 -0.35 18.11 -2.93
CA ASN A 49 -1.67 17.70 -3.37
C ASN A 49 -2.76 18.30 -2.49
N ALA A 50 -3.93 18.59 -3.08
CA ALA A 50 -5.13 18.91 -2.32
C ALA A 50 -5.60 17.70 -1.51
N ASN A 51 -6.21 17.95 -0.35
CA ASN A 51 -6.83 16.92 0.48
C ASN A 51 -8.31 17.26 0.66
N PRO A 52 -9.24 16.49 0.04
CA PRO A 52 -9.03 15.21 -0.66
C PRO A 52 -8.39 15.32 -2.05
N VAL A 53 -7.69 14.25 -2.47
CA VAL A 53 -7.22 14.07 -3.84
C VAL A 53 -8.38 13.54 -4.68
N ILE A 54 -8.78 14.28 -5.72
CA ILE A 54 -9.85 13.86 -6.62
C ILE A 54 -9.25 12.99 -7.73
N LEU A 55 -9.81 11.80 -7.94
CA LEU A 55 -9.45 10.90 -9.02
C LEU A 55 -9.90 11.45 -10.37
N ASP A 56 -9.08 11.27 -11.40
CA ASP A 56 -9.38 11.74 -12.75
C ASP A 56 -10.48 10.91 -13.45
N THR A 57 -10.75 11.21 -14.71
CA THR A 57 -11.75 10.51 -15.56
C THR A 57 -11.42 9.04 -15.82
N ARG A 58 -10.26 8.56 -15.36
CA ARG A 58 -9.84 7.16 -15.41
C ARG A 58 -9.77 6.51 -14.03
N GLY A 59 -10.13 7.23 -12.97
CA GLY A 59 -9.97 6.76 -11.61
C GLY A 59 -8.52 6.77 -11.15
N GLU A 60 -7.65 7.57 -11.78
CA GLU A 60 -6.22 7.62 -11.49
C GLU A 60 -5.87 8.82 -10.59
N ALA A 61 -4.89 8.65 -9.70
CA ALA A 61 -4.24 9.74 -8.99
C ALA A 61 -2.74 9.49 -8.78
N THR A 62 -1.97 10.58 -8.80
CA THR A 62 -0.54 10.59 -8.47
C THR A 62 -0.36 11.11 -7.05
N ILE A 63 0.13 10.25 -6.17
CA ILE A 63 0.25 10.57 -4.74
C ILE A 63 1.60 10.06 -4.25
N PHE A 64 2.44 11.00 -3.85
CA PHE A 64 3.69 10.73 -3.14
C PHE A 64 3.47 11.06 -1.66
N TRP A 65 3.88 10.16 -0.78
CA TRP A 65 3.88 10.37 0.65
C TRP A 65 5.18 9.80 1.25
N ASP A 66 5.50 10.21 2.46
CA ASP A 66 6.70 9.77 3.17
C ASP A 66 6.39 9.56 4.66
N GLY A 67 6.44 8.31 5.11
CA GLY A 67 6.04 7.87 6.45
C GLY A 67 4.74 7.06 6.47
N ASN A 68 4.07 7.06 7.62
CA ASN A 68 2.85 6.29 7.88
C ASN A 68 1.60 7.15 7.70
N TYR A 69 0.68 6.71 6.84
CA TYR A 69 -0.55 7.44 6.54
C TYR A 69 -1.77 6.55 6.73
N LYS A 70 -2.91 7.19 7.01
CA LYS A 70 -4.23 6.60 6.88
C LYS A 70 -4.86 7.09 5.59
N ILE A 71 -5.35 6.16 4.78
CA ILE A 71 -5.90 6.42 3.47
C ILE A 71 -7.35 5.95 3.47
N VAL A 72 -8.26 6.83 3.04
CA VAL A 72 -9.69 6.52 2.91
C VAL A 72 -10.10 6.79 1.47
N LEU A 73 -10.47 5.74 0.75
CA LEU A 73 -11.05 5.88 -0.59
C LEU A 73 -12.56 6.00 -0.49
N LYS A 74 -13.09 7.06 -1.11
CA LYS A 74 -14.52 7.27 -1.29
C LYS A 74 -14.87 7.38 -2.77
N ASP A 75 -16.10 7.05 -3.11
CA ASP A 75 -16.64 7.29 -4.45
C ASP A 75 -17.01 8.79 -4.64
N ALA A 76 -17.51 9.12 -5.83
CA ALA A 76 -17.96 10.47 -6.16
C ALA A 76 -19.16 10.96 -5.31
N SER A 77 -19.92 10.03 -4.73
CA SER A 77 -21.08 10.28 -3.86
C SER A 77 -20.72 10.30 -2.37
N ASP A 78 -19.43 10.39 -2.03
CA ASP A 78 -18.90 10.38 -0.66
C ASP A 78 -19.13 9.06 0.12
N VAL A 79 -19.40 7.95 -0.58
CA VAL A 79 -19.51 6.61 0.02
C VAL A 79 -18.11 6.03 0.18
N THR A 80 -17.76 5.63 1.40
CA THR A 80 -16.47 4.96 1.68
C THR A 80 -16.45 3.58 1.03
N ILE A 81 -15.44 3.35 0.19
CA ILE A 81 -15.18 2.05 -0.44
C ILE A 81 -14.28 1.23 0.48
N TRP A 82 -13.16 1.80 0.91
CA TRP A 82 -12.24 1.15 1.84
C TRP A 82 -11.45 2.17 2.66
N THR A 83 -10.86 1.68 3.74
CA THR A 83 -9.96 2.43 4.60
C THR A 83 -8.76 1.56 4.94
N VAL A 84 -7.57 2.13 4.80
CA VAL A 84 -6.30 1.54 5.24
C VAL A 84 -5.69 2.49 6.26
N ASP A 85 -5.38 1.98 7.44
CA ASP A 85 -4.62 2.72 8.47
C ASP A 85 -3.21 2.11 8.55
N ASN A 86 -2.23 2.94 8.93
CA ASN A 86 -0.81 2.57 8.94
C ASN A 86 -0.24 2.09 7.59
N ALA A 87 -0.59 2.74 6.49
CA ALA A 87 0.08 2.54 5.20
C ALA A 87 1.52 3.08 5.27
N THR A 88 2.51 2.21 5.19
CA THR A 88 3.94 2.54 5.30
C THR A 88 4.63 2.61 3.94
N THR A 89 5.64 3.47 3.81
CA THR A 89 6.50 3.53 2.60
C THR A 89 7.60 2.48 2.58
N VAL A 90 7.90 1.90 3.73
CA VAL A 90 8.84 0.79 3.90
C VAL A 90 8.10 -0.53 3.76
N ILE A 91 8.65 -1.44 2.94
CA ILE A 91 8.50 -2.87 3.21
C ILE A 91 9.11 -3.04 4.59
N ASP A 92 8.27 -3.28 5.60
CA ASP A 92 8.76 -3.61 6.92
C ASP A 92 9.46 -4.96 6.81
N THR A 93 10.77 -4.96 6.55
CA THR A 93 11.60 -6.16 6.64
C THR A 93 11.67 -6.67 8.09
N GLY A 94 11.18 -5.89 9.05
CA GLY A 94 10.92 -6.29 10.45
C GLY A 94 9.55 -6.95 10.67
N ALA A 95 8.67 -7.01 9.65
CA ALA A 95 7.45 -7.83 9.70
C ALA A 95 7.77 -9.34 9.65
N PHE A 96 9.05 -9.69 9.46
CA PHE A 96 9.63 -10.95 9.88
C PHE A 96 10.43 -10.69 11.15
N SER A 97 9.79 -10.78 12.32
CA SER A 97 10.54 -10.84 13.57
C SER A 97 11.59 -11.97 13.46
N PRO A 98 12.82 -11.83 14.01
CA PRO A 98 13.79 -12.93 14.06
C PRO A 98 13.19 -14.24 14.63
N THR A 99 12.17 -14.11 15.47
CA THR A 99 11.38 -15.24 15.98
C THR A 99 10.58 -15.93 14.88
N GLN A 100 9.96 -15.21 13.94
CA GLN A 100 9.19 -15.83 12.85
C GLN A 100 10.07 -16.63 11.89
N LEU A 101 11.30 -16.18 11.62
CA LEU A 101 12.25 -16.98 10.82
C LEU A 101 12.72 -18.22 11.58
N THR A 102 12.88 -18.11 12.90
CA THR A 102 13.24 -19.23 13.78
C THR A 102 12.08 -20.22 13.94
N ASP A 103 10.85 -19.72 14.05
CA ASP A 103 9.62 -20.51 14.17
C ASP A 103 9.32 -21.25 12.88
N LEU A 104 9.59 -20.63 11.71
CA LEU A 104 9.50 -21.31 10.42
C LEU A 104 10.62 -22.35 10.26
N PHE A 105 11.84 -22.08 10.70
CA PHE A 105 12.94 -23.05 10.67
C PHE A 105 12.69 -24.25 11.59
N ASN A 106 12.10 -24.02 12.76
CA ASN A 106 11.71 -25.05 13.71
C ASN A 106 10.45 -25.81 13.25
N ALA A 107 9.49 -25.12 12.62
CA ALA A 107 8.30 -25.75 12.05
C ALA A 107 8.64 -26.66 10.86
N MET A 108 9.61 -26.28 10.03
CA MET A 108 10.09 -27.13 8.92
C MET A 108 10.91 -28.34 9.42
N GLN A 109 11.65 -28.21 10.53
CA GLN A 109 12.31 -29.34 11.19
C GLN A 109 11.32 -30.27 11.92
N ALA A 110 10.25 -29.73 12.52
CA ALA A 110 9.19 -30.51 13.17
C ALA A 110 8.32 -31.29 12.18
N GLN A 111 8.27 -30.89 10.90
CA GLN A 111 7.59 -31.61 9.82
C GLN A 111 8.46 -32.66 9.11
N GLY A 112 9.68 -32.92 9.58
CA GLY A 112 10.53 -34.00 9.07
C GLY A 112 11.06 -33.80 7.65
N LEU A 113 10.97 -32.58 7.10
CA LEU A 113 11.36 -32.25 5.72
C LEU A 113 12.89 -32.18 5.49
N PHE A 114 13.70 -32.47 6.52
CA PHE A 114 15.18 -32.42 6.45
C PHE A 114 15.90 -33.73 6.79
N ASP A 115 15.19 -34.83 7.09
CA ASP A 115 15.83 -36.10 7.50
C ASP A 115 16.56 -36.83 6.34
N GLY A 116 16.58 -36.26 5.13
CA GLY A 116 17.11 -36.89 3.93
C GLY A 116 18.48 -36.41 3.41
N PHE A 117 19.15 -35.44 4.03
CA PHE A 117 20.38 -34.86 3.44
C PHE A 117 21.64 -34.86 4.33
N MET A 118 21.60 -35.45 5.53
CA MET A 118 22.79 -35.56 6.39
C MET A 118 23.23 -37.02 6.56
N GLY A 119 23.32 -37.73 5.44
CA GLY A 119 23.74 -39.12 5.37
C GLY A 119 24.80 -39.39 4.31
N VAL A 120 25.93 -38.66 4.35
CA VAL A 120 27.29 -39.10 3.96
C VAL A 120 28.29 -38.37 4.84
#